data_AF-A0A928TD33-F1
#
_entry.id   AF-A0A928TD33-F1
#
_cell.length_a   1.000
_cell.length_b   1.000
_cell.length_c   1.000
_cell.angle_alpha   90.00
_cell.angle_beta   90.00
_cell.angle_gamma   90.00
#
_symmetry.space_group_name_H-M   'P 1'
#
loop_
_entity.id
_entity.type
_entity.pdbx_description
1 polymer ?
#
loop_
_entity_poly.entity_id
_entity_poly.type
_entity_poly.pdbx_seq_one_letter_code
_entity_poly.pdbx_strand_id
1 'polypeptide(L)'
;MPSEHHIADIPKRLLPVLDLVLQGRRNHQIACQLCLTRHTVENYVSQLLDIFGCASRAELIVAVLGRGGHASGECARRGGGKH
;
A
#
# COMPACT_ATOMS: atom_id res chain seq x y z
N MET A 1 -15.57 0.15 19.70
CA MET A 1 -14.10 0.15 19.68
C MET A 1 -13.70 -0.26 18.28
N PRO A 2 -13.12 0.62 17.43
CA PRO A 2 -12.77 0.21 16.08
C PRO A 2 -11.49 -0.64 16.18
N SER A 3 -11.76 -1.94 16.24
CA SER A 3 -11.01 -3.07 15.72
C SER A 3 -9.59 -2.79 15.26
N GLU A 4 -8.66 -3.48 15.90
CA GLU A 4 -7.32 -3.78 15.43
C GLU A 4 -7.43 -4.49 14.06
N HIS A 5 -7.51 -3.71 12.97
CA HIS A 5 -7.46 -4.26 11.62
C HIS A 5 -6.10 -4.95 11.46
N HIS A 6 -6.14 -6.27 11.61
CA HIS A 6 -5.02 -7.16 11.90
C HIS A 6 -4.05 -7.19 10.71
N ILE A 7 -2.86 -6.62 10.90
CA ILE A 7 -1.69 -6.91 10.05
C ILE A 7 -1.46 -8.43 9.92
N ALA A 8 -2.00 -9.23 10.86
CA ALA A 8 -1.98 -10.69 10.84
C ALA A 8 -2.87 -11.35 9.78
N ASP A 9 -3.90 -10.68 9.25
CA ASP A 9 -4.78 -11.25 8.21
C ASP A 9 -4.17 -11.09 6.80
N ILE A 10 -3.11 -10.29 6.69
CA ILE A 10 -2.42 -10.08 5.43
C ILE A 10 -1.69 -11.37 5.04
N PRO A 11 -1.89 -11.87 3.80
CA PRO A 11 -1.15 -13.01 3.29
C PRO A 11 0.35 -12.84 3.51
N LYS A 12 1.01 -13.87 4.07
CA LYS A 12 2.45 -13.83 4.40
C LYS A 12 3.35 -13.44 3.23
N ARG A 13 2.89 -13.68 1.99
CA ARG A 13 3.56 -13.32 0.73
C ARG A 13 3.55 -11.82 0.44
N LEU A 14 2.56 -11.09 0.96
CA LEU A 14 2.38 -9.64 0.79
C LEU A 14 3.08 -8.84 1.89
N LEU A 15 3.32 -9.42 3.07
CA LEU A 15 4.07 -8.77 4.17
C LEU A 15 5.42 -8.16 3.75
N PRO A 16 6.32 -8.88 3.05
CA PRO A 16 7.60 -8.29 2.64
C PRO A 16 7.42 -7.16 1.60
N VAL A 17 6.36 -7.19 0.80
CA VAL A 17 6.03 -6.10 -0.12
C VAL A 17 5.56 -4.88 0.66
N LEU A 18 4.67 -5.09 1.62
CA LEU A 18 4.15 -4.04 2.50
C LEU A 18 5.28 -3.34 3.23
N ASP A 19 6.19 -4.10 3.86
CA ASP A 19 7.34 -3.52 4.59
C ASP A 19 8.18 -2.59 3.69
N LEU A 20 8.52 -3.04 2.48
CA LEU A 20 9.28 -2.24 1.54
C LEU A 20 8.50 -1.03 1.01
N VAL A 21 7.18 -1.15 0.87
CA VAL A 21 6.30 -0.01 0.53
C VAL A 21 6.30 1.03 1.66
N LEU A 22 6.23 0.60 2.92
CA LEU A 22 6.29 1.49 4.08
C LEU A 22 7.65 2.19 4.20
N GLN A 23 8.73 1.54 3.78
CA GLN A 23 10.05 2.17 3.62
C GLN A 23 10.13 3.18 2.45
N GLY A 24 9.05 3.35 1.68
CA GLY A 24 9.01 4.26 0.53
C GLY A 24 9.69 3.72 -0.73
N ARG A 25 10.02 2.43 -0.79
CA ARG A 25 10.66 1.81 -1.97
C ARG A 25 9.73 1.84 -3.18
N ARG A 26 10.30 1.94 -4.37
CA ARG A 26 9.56 1.88 -5.65
C ARG A 26 9.37 0.42 -6.08
N ASN A 27 8.33 0.13 -6.86
CA ASN A 27 7.98 -1.24 -7.30
C ASN A 27 9.14 -1.98 -7.98
N HIS A 28 10.00 -1.26 -8.72
CA HIS A 28 11.19 -1.86 -9.33
C HIS A 28 12.28 -2.26 -8.31
N GLN A 29 12.42 -1.49 -7.22
CA GLN A 29 13.36 -1.81 -6.14
C GLN A 29 12.84 -2.99 -5.34
N ILE A 30 11.53 -3.00 -5.06
CA ILE A 30 10.84 -4.12 -4.39
C ILE A 30 10.97 -5.40 -5.21
N ALA A 31 10.73 -5.31 -6.52
CA ALA A 31 10.90 -6.41 -7.46
C ALA A 31 12.33 -6.97 -7.42
N CYS A 32 13.33 -6.08 -7.45
CA CYS A 32 14.74 -6.48 -7.36
C CYS A 32 15.07 -7.14 -6.01
N GLN A 33 14.58 -6.58 -4.89
CA GLN A 33 14.84 -7.10 -3.55
C GLN A 33 14.19 -8.46 -3.28
N LEU A 34 12.99 -8.69 -3.80
CA LEU A 34 12.23 -9.92 -3.61
C LEU A 34 12.43 -10.93 -4.74
N CYS A 35 13.29 -10.63 -5.73
CA CYS A 35 13.47 -11.41 -6.95
C CYS A 35 12.13 -11.70 -7.68
N LEU A 36 11.26 -10.71 -7.73
CA LEU A 36 9.94 -10.78 -8.39
C LEU A 36 9.91 -9.91 -9.65
N THR A 37 8.94 -10.16 -10.53
CA THR A 37 8.69 -9.25 -11.66
C THR A 37 7.97 -7.99 -11.18
N ARG A 38 8.18 -6.87 -11.89
CA ARG A 38 7.47 -5.61 -11.63
C ARG A 38 5.95 -5.81 -11.62
N HIS A 39 5.45 -6.60 -12.57
CA HIS A 39 4.02 -6.90 -12.70
C HIS A 39 3.48 -7.65 -11.48
N THR A 40 4.22 -8.61 -10.94
CA THR A 40 3.86 -9.31 -9.71
C THR A 40 3.79 -8.35 -8.52
N VAL A 41 4.76 -7.45 -8.41
CA VAL A 41 4.76 -6.44 -7.34
C VAL A 41 3.59 -5.47 -7.49
N GLU A 42 3.27 -5.03 -8.70
CA GLU A 42 2.09 -4.18 -8.95
C GLU A 42 0.80 -4.90 -8.53
N ASN A 43 0.64 -6.17 -8.89
CA ASN A 43 -0.51 -6.96 -8.46
C ASN A 43 -0.58 -7.13 -6.93
N TYR A 44 0.57 -7.29 -6.27
CA TYR A 44 0.65 -7.37 -4.81
C TYR A 44 0.32 -6.03 -4.13
N VAL A 45 0.77 -4.90 -4.69
CA VAL A 45 0.42 -3.57 -4.20
C VAL A 45 -1.07 -3.31 -4.39
N SER A 46 -1.66 -3.67 -5.53
CA SER A 46 -3.10 -3.54 -5.75
C SER A 46 -3.91 -4.37 -4.76
N GLN A 47 -3.52 -5.62 -4.50
CA GLN A 47 -4.16 -6.45 -3.47
C GLN A 47 -4.02 -5.84 -2.07
N LEU A 48 -2.85 -5.30 -1.72
CA LEU A 48 -2.67 -4.58 -0.46
C LEU A 48 -3.61 -3.38 -0.38
N LEU A 49 -3.70 -2.56 -1.42
CA LEU A 49 -4.60 -1.41 -1.46
C LEU A 49 -6.07 -1.82 -1.28
N ASP A 50 -6.50 -2.92 -1.90
CA ASP A 50 -7.85 -3.48 -1.78
C ASP A 50 -8.14 -3.97 -0.34
N ILE A 51 -7.22 -4.75 0.25
CA ILE A 51 -7.31 -5.24 1.63
C ILE A 51 -7.39 -4.09 2.64
N PHE A 52 -6.63 -3.02 2.42
CA PHE A 52 -6.59 -1.85 3.29
C PHE A 52 -7.66 -0.80 2.94
N GLY A 53 -8.39 -0.95 1.83
CA GLY A 53 -9.35 0.03 1.33
C GLY A 53 -8.75 1.39 0.95
N CYS A 54 -7.47 1.44 0.55
CA CYS A 54 -6.78 2.68 0.18
C CYS A 54 -6.80 2.90 -1.33
N ALA A 55 -6.96 4.15 -1.81
CA ALA A 55 -6.96 4.42 -3.25
C ALA A 55 -5.55 4.67 -3.82
N SER A 56 -4.56 4.90 -2.96
CA SER A 56 -3.18 5.16 -3.39
C SER A 56 -2.14 4.62 -2.41
N ARG A 57 -0.96 4.30 -2.95
CA ARG A 57 0.22 3.92 -2.15
C ARG A 57 0.51 4.92 -1.02
N ALA A 58 0.40 6.21 -1.31
CA ALA A 58 0.63 7.26 -0.31
C ALA A 58 -0.40 7.19 0.83
N GLU A 59 -1.68 6.99 0.51
CA GLU A 59 -2.72 6.76 1.52
C GLU A 59 -2.44 5.52 2.34
N LEU A 60 -1.99 4.42 1.74
CA LEU A 60 -1.63 3.21 2.48
C LEU A 60 -0.45 3.44 3.44
N ILE A 61 0.59 4.15 3.01
CA ILE A 61 1.72 4.51 3.87
C ILE A 61 1.24 5.40 5.03
N VAL A 62 0.39 6.39 4.76
CA VAL A 62 -0.18 7.28 5.78
C VAL A 62 -1.16 6.55 6.69
N ALA A 63 -1.97 5.63 6.19
CA ALA A 63 -2.90 4.85 7.00
C ALA A 63 -2.17 3.92 7.98
N VAL A 64 -1.03 3.36 7.56
CA VAL A 64 -0.23 2.44 8.37
C VAL A 64 0.73 3.19 9.30
N LEU A 65 1.50 4.16 8.81
CA LEU A 65 2.46 4.93 9.63
C LEU A 65 1.79 6.07 10.40
N GLY A 66 0.74 6.66 9.84
CA GLY A 66 0.00 7.81 10.37
C GLY A 66 -1.03 7.45 11.44
N ARG A 67 -0.91 6.31 12.11
CA ARG A 67 -1.59 6.00 13.40
C ARG A 67 -1.28 6.99 14.53
N GLY A 68 -0.68 8.15 14.24
CA GLY A 68 -0.55 9.31 15.12
C GLY A 68 -1.27 10.59 14.66
N GLY A 69 -2.06 10.60 13.58
CA GLY A 69 -2.69 11.85 13.15
C GLY A 69 -3.85 11.68 12.18
N HIS A 70 -5.04 12.04 12.65
CA HIS A 70 -6.16 12.44 11.80
C HIS A 70 -5.73 13.61 10.91
N ALA A 71 -5.19 13.33 9.72
CA ALA A 71 -5.13 14.33 8.65
C ALA A 71 -6.44 14.25 7.88
N SER A 72 -7.46 14.92 8.44
CA SER A 72 -8.48 15.57 7.65
C SER A 72 -7.76 16.46 6.64
N GLY A 73 -7.64 15.99 5.41
CA GLY A 73 -6.89 16.62 4.34
C GLY A 73 -7.57 16.32 3.03
N GLU A 74 -8.69 17.00 2.83
CA GLU A 74 -9.35 17.15 1.54
C GLU A 74 -8.35 17.52 0.41
N CYS A 75 -8.77 17.23 -0.83
CA CYS A 75 -8.41 17.96 -2.05
C CYS A 75 -7.19 17.48 -2.87
N ALA A 76 -7.38 16.40 -3.64
CA ALA A 76 -6.72 16.28 -4.95
C ALA A 76 -7.59 15.55 -5.98
N ARG A 77 -8.51 16.33 -6.57
CA ARG A 77 -9.08 16.03 -7.89
C ARG A 77 -7.92 16.00 -8.92
N ARG A 78 -7.59 14.82 -9.47
CA ARG A 78 -6.97 14.62 -10.80
C ARG A 78 -6.99 13.10 -11.06
N GLY A 79 -7.78 12.56 -11.96
CA GLY A 79 -7.75 12.82 -13.40
C GLY A 79 -6.82 11.79 -14.07
N GLY A 80 -7.40 10.79 -14.73
CA GLY A 80 -6.66 9.79 -15.52
C GLY A 80 -7.64 8.87 -16.25
N GLY A 81 -8.02 9.28 -17.46
CA GLY A 81 -9.04 8.61 -18.27
C GLY A 81 -8.63 7.21 -18.71
N LYS A 82 -9.64 6.34 -18.78
CA LYS A 82 -9.64 5.08 -19.53
C LYS A 82 -10.21 5.38 -20.92
N HIS A 83 -9.36 5.62 -21.92
CA HIS A 83 -9.70 5.51 -23.35
C HIS A 83 -8.45 5.08 -24.10
#